data_AF-A0A401T989-F1
#
_entry.id   AF-A0A401T989-F1
#
_cell.length_a   1.000
_cell.length_b   1.000
_cell.length_c   1.000
_cell.angle_alpha   90.00
_cell.angle_beta   90.00
_cell.angle_gamma   90.00
#
_symmetry.space_group_name_H-M   'P 1'
#
loop_
_entity.id
_entity.type
_entity.pdbx_description
1 polymer ?
#
loop_
_entity_poly.entity_id
_entity_poly.type
_entity_poly.pdbx_seq_one_letter_code
_entity_poly.pdbx_strand_id
1 'polypeptide(L)'
;GGVNDQISLSAYVTSALLESTLSDSEMSRITDRGLSCLRTALQTVSSTYTLALLAYTFTLGQDQVARKATLQRLEKLAIKADRLTHWQQEETLESEEEHSYWWRAPSAEVEMTAYVLLALLSQPQVPDSELNDATSIVRWLVKQRNPYGGFASTQDTVVALQALALYAERTHVDGHQSSVTVTSETTFHKDFHVDSSNQLLLQRQALEEIPGKYRVLITGNRCILLQVSHYLVNHPEGGTRQGGRSEGHR
;
A
#
# COMPACT_ATOMS: atom_id res chain seq x y z
N GLY A 1 4.75 -12.76 -4.41
CA GLY A 1 5.80 -12.58 -3.38
C GLY A 1 6.78 -13.74 -3.47
N GLY A 2 8.08 -13.46 -3.37
CA GLY A 2 9.15 -14.42 -3.62
C GLY A 2 10.19 -14.50 -2.50
N VAL A 3 9.77 -14.41 -1.24
CA VAL A 3 10.66 -14.74 -0.11
C VAL A 3 10.54 -16.24 0.13
N ASN A 4 11.51 -16.98 -0.41
CA ASN A 4 11.50 -18.44 -0.48
C ASN A 4 11.93 -19.08 0.86
N ASP A 5 11.12 -18.90 1.89
CA ASP A 5 11.32 -19.50 3.22
C ASP A 5 10.08 -20.36 3.58
N GLN A 6 10.29 -21.54 4.18
CA GLN A 6 9.22 -22.49 4.48
C GLN A 6 8.18 -21.94 5.48
N ILE A 7 8.61 -21.03 6.36
CA ILE A 7 7.79 -20.37 7.38
C ILE A 7 6.91 -19.32 6.71
N SER A 8 7.43 -18.51 5.78
CA SER A 8 6.62 -17.53 5.04
C SER A 8 5.53 -18.22 4.21
N LEU A 9 5.86 -19.33 3.54
CA LEU A 9 4.87 -20.15 2.82
C LEU A 9 3.83 -20.75 3.77
N SER A 10 4.26 -21.30 4.90
CA SER A 10 3.34 -21.87 5.90
C SER A 10 2.40 -20.81 6.49
N ALA A 11 2.91 -19.60 6.74
CA ALA A 11 2.11 -18.47 7.20
C ALA A 11 1.07 -18.06 6.15
N TYR A 12 1.48 -17.94 4.88
CA TYR A 12 0.57 -17.59 3.78
C TYR A 12 -0.56 -18.61 3.59
N VAL A 13 -0.23 -19.91 3.62
CA VAL A 13 -1.24 -20.97 3.53
C VAL A 13 -2.17 -20.92 4.74
N THR A 14 -1.62 -20.76 5.95
CA THR A 14 -2.42 -20.69 7.18
C THR A 14 -3.34 -19.47 7.18
N SER A 15 -2.88 -18.29 6.74
CA SER A 15 -3.70 -17.09 6.65
C SER A 15 -4.83 -17.26 5.64
N ALA A 16 -4.55 -17.84 4.45
CA ALA A 16 -5.58 -18.08 3.44
C ALA A 16 -6.68 -19.03 3.94
N LEU A 17 -6.31 -20.06 4.72
CA LEU A 17 -7.29 -20.96 5.35
C LEU A 17 -8.12 -20.25 6.43
N LEU A 18 -7.49 -19.38 7.24
CA LEU A 18 -8.16 -18.59 8.27
C LEU A 18 -9.11 -17.52 7.70
N GLU A 19 -8.80 -16.97 6.52
CA GLU A 19 -9.68 -16.02 5.80
C GLU A 19 -10.86 -16.71 5.10
N SER A 20 -10.81 -18.03 4.94
CA SER A 20 -11.88 -18.76 4.26
C SER A 20 -13.18 -18.74 5.09
N THR A 21 -14.32 -18.64 4.41
CA THR A 21 -15.65 -18.73 5.05
C THR A 21 -16.04 -20.18 5.40
N LEU A 22 -15.15 -21.14 5.12
CA LEU A 22 -15.35 -22.55 5.37
C LEU A 22 -15.06 -22.86 6.84
N SER A 23 -16.11 -23.22 7.59
CA SER A 23 -16.04 -23.45 9.03
C SER A 23 -16.36 -24.91 9.37
N ASP A 24 -15.48 -25.82 8.95
CA ASP A 24 -15.59 -27.23 9.29
C ASP A 24 -14.52 -27.64 10.32
N SER A 25 -14.84 -28.67 11.13
CA SER A 25 -13.96 -29.15 12.21
C SER A 25 -12.57 -29.57 11.74
N GLU A 26 -12.45 -30.05 10.50
CA GLU A 26 -11.16 -30.40 9.89
C GLU A 26 -10.33 -29.16 9.59
N MET A 27 -10.97 -28.08 9.12
CA MET A 27 -10.30 -26.81 8.83
C MET A 27 -9.73 -26.19 10.10
N SER A 28 -10.51 -26.14 11.18
CA SER A 28 -10.06 -25.66 12.49
C SER A 28 -8.84 -26.45 12.99
N ARG A 29 -8.83 -27.77 12.84
CA ARG A 29 -7.68 -28.61 13.22
C ARG A 29 -6.44 -28.32 12.39
N ILE A 30 -6.60 -28.02 11.10
CA ILE A 30 -5.48 -27.68 10.21
C ILE A 30 -4.92 -26.30 10.58
N THR A 31 -5.78 -25.30 10.76
CA THR A 31 -5.36 -23.94 11.14
C THR A 31 -4.69 -23.93 12.52
N ASP A 32 -5.19 -24.68 13.48
CA ASP A 32 -4.58 -24.79 14.82
C ASP A 32 -3.17 -25.39 14.76
N ARG A 33 -2.98 -26.43 13.93
CA ARG A 33 -1.66 -27.02 13.69
C ARG A 33 -0.72 -26.05 12.99
N GLY A 34 -1.23 -25.32 11.99
CA GLY A 34 -0.50 -24.26 11.30
C GLY A 34 0.00 -23.20 12.29
N LEU A 35 -0.91 -22.62 13.07
CA LEU A 35 -0.57 -21.64 14.11
C LEU A 35 0.43 -22.19 15.13
N SER A 36 0.28 -23.45 15.57
CA SER A 36 1.25 -24.07 16.48
C SER A 36 2.65 -24.22 15.86
N CYS A 37 2.75 -24.55 14.58
CA CYS A 37 4.03 -24.61 13.86
C CYS A 37 4.67 -23.21 13.81
N LEU A 38 3.89 -22.19 13.43
CA LEU A 38 4.35 -20.81 13.30
C LEU A 38 4.80 -20.21 14.65
N ARG A 39 4.15 -20.57 15.77
CA ARG A 39 4.60 -20.17 17.12
C ARG A 39 6.00 -20.67 17.43
N THR A 40 6.31 -21.91 17.03
CA THR A 40 7.64 -22.49 17.23
C THR A 40 8.67 -21.75 16.37
N ALA A 41 8.29 -21.43 15.13
CA ALA A 41 9.13 -20.69 14.19
C ALA A 41 9.44 -19.25 14.63
N LEU A 42 8.56 -18.60 15.40
CA LEU A 42 8.80 -17.23 15.89
C LEU A 42 10.12 -17.06 16.66
N GLN A 43 10.65 -18.13 17.25
CA GLN A 43 11.92 -18.11 17.98
C GLN A 43 13.15 -17.94 17.06
N THR A 44 13.03 -18.31 15.79
CA THR A 44 14.15 -18.39 14.85
C THR A 44 14.03 -17.40 13.68
N VAL A 45 12.83 -16.90 13.39
CA VAL A 45 12.61 -15.93 12.30
C VAL A 45 13.33 -14.61 12.61
N SER A 46 14.13 -14.11 11.67
CA SER A 46 14.72 -12.76 11.68
C SER A 46 14.14 -11.83 10.61
N SER A 47 13.70 -12.37 9.48
CA SER A 47 13.18 -11.62 8.34
C SER A 47 11.99 -10.71 8.70
N THR A 48 12.11 -9.41 8.44
CA THR A 48 11.03 -8.42 8.60
C THR A 48 9.77 -8.81 7.83
N TYR A 49 9.94 -9.31 6.60
CA TYR A 49 8.83 -9.75 5.76
C TYR A 49 8.08 -10.92 6.42
N THR A 50 8.80 -11.94 6.89
CA THR A 50 8.20 -13.11 7.53
C THR A 50 7.53 -12.72 8.85
N LEU A 51 8.11 -11.79 9.63
CA LEU A 51 7.46 -11.23 10.82
C LEU A 51 6.14 -10.52 10.50
N ALA A 52 6.08 -9.72 9.44
CA ALA A 52 4.86 -9.01 9.04
C ALA A 52 3.73 -10.01 8.70
N LEU A 53 4.05 -11.04 7.93
CA LEU A 53 3.08 -12.09 7.56
C LEU A 53 2.63 -12.92 8.78
N LEU A 54 3.55 -13.24 9.69
CA LEU A 54 3.23 -13.91 10.95
C LEU A 54 2.31 -13.07 11.84
N ALA A 55 2.57 -11.77 11.98
CA ALA A 55 1.72 -10.87 12.76
C ALA A 55 0.29 -10.87 12.22
N TYR A 56 0.14 -10.84 10.89
CA TYR A 56 -1.17 -10.93 10.25
C TYR A 56 -1.85 -12.28 10.52
N THR A 57 -1.11 -13.37 10.31
CA THR A 57 -1.63 -14.74 10.50
C THR A 57 -2.08 -14.99 11.94
N PHE A 58 -1.31 -14.55 12.94
CA PHE A 58 -1.71 -14.67 14.35
C PHE A 58 -2.90 -13.78 14.71
N THR A 59 -3.04 -12.63 14.04
CA THR A 59 -4.22 -11.77 14.20
C THR A 59 -5.49 -12.47 13.71
N LEU A 60 -5.45 -13.08 12.52
CA LEU A 60 -6.55 -13.87 11.98
C LEU A 60 -6.89 -15.07 12.88
N GLY A 61 -5.87 -15.75 13.39
CA GLY A 61 -6.00 -16.88 14.32
C GLY A 61 -6.39 -16.50 15.74
N GLN A 62 -6.64 -15.21 16.02
CA GLN A 62 -6.95 -14.65 17.35
C GLN A 62 -5.92 -15.02 18.43
N ASP A 63 -4.67 -15.27 18.03
CA ASP A 63 -3.58 -15.58 18.93
C ASP A 63 -2.92 -14.28 19.43
N GLN A 64 -3.48 -13.73 20.50
CA GLN A 64 -3.05 -12.45 21.04
C GLN A 64 -1.63 -12.48 21.62
N VAL A 65 -1.16 -13.62 22.11
CA VAL A 65 0.18 -13.75 22.70
C VAL A 65 1.24 -13.70 21.58
N ALA A 66 1.07 -14.54 20.56
CA ALA A 66 1.98 -14.55 19.42
C ALA A 66 1.93 -13.23 18.65
N ARG A 67 0.71 -12.72 18.36
CA ARG A 67 0.49 -11.43 17.72
C ARG A 67 1.26 -10.30 18.42
N LYS A 68 1.07 -10.15 19.73
CA LYS A 68 1.72 -9.08 20.50
C LYS A 68 3.24 -9.22 20.45
N ALA A 69 3.77 -10.43 20.62
CA ALA A 69 5.20 -10.68 20.54
C ALA A 69 5.77 -10.31 19.15
N THR A 70 5.07 -10.65 18.07
CA THR A 70 5.49 -10.33 16.71
C THR A 70 5.42 -8.83 16.42
N LEU A 71 4.32 -8.15 16.78
CA LEU A 71 4.17 -6.71 16.61
C LEU A 71 5.22 -5.91 17.39
N GLN A 72 5.59 -6.34 18.60
CA GLN A 72 6.67 -5.72 19.36
C GLN A 72 8.04 -5.83 18.67
N ARG A 73 8.28 -6.92 17.93
CA ARG A 73 9.50 -7.06 17.12
C ARG A 73 9.46 -6.16 15.90
N LEU A 74 8.32 -6.12 15.20
CA LEU A 74 8.11 -5.24 14.05
C LEU A 74 8.25 -3.76 14.44
N GLU A 75 7.71 -3.35 15.57
CA GLU A 75 7.81 -1.96 16.06
C GLU A 75 9.27 -1.50 16.23
N LYS A 76 10.18 -2.41 16.60
CA LYS A 76 11.63 -2.11 16.69
C LYS A 76 12.30 -1.96 15.33
N LEU A 77 11.72 -2.56 14.29
CA LEU A 77 12.20 -2.53 12.91
C LEU A 77 11.50 -1.43 12.07
N ALA A 78 10.55 -0.71 12.66
CA ALA A 78 9.74 0.27 11.96
C ALA A 78 10.56 1.52 11.61
N ILE A 79 10.47 1.96 10.36
CA ILE A 79 11.08 3.20 9.89
C ILE A 79 10.05 4.31 9.99
N LYS A 80 10.32 5.28 10.87
CA LYS A 80 9.42 6.39 11.18
C LYS A 80 10.06 7.72 10.76
N ALA A 81 9.50 8.34 9.72
CA ALA A 81 9.95 9.65 9.21
C ALA A 81 8.74 10.44 8.70
N ASP A 82 8.69 11.76 8.93
CA ASP A 82 7.63 12.66 8.45
C ASP A 82 6.18 12.19 8.73
N ARG A 83 5.94 11.57 9.89
CA ARG A 83 4.65 10.96 10.28
C ARG A 83 4.21 9.81 9.36
N LEU A 84 5.15 9.20 8.67
CA LEU A 84 5.00 7.98 7.89
C LEU A 84 5.65 6.83 8.66
N THR A 85 5.10 5.64 8.51
CA THR A 85 5.67 4.42 9.09
C THR A 85 5.65 3.31 8.04
N HIS A 86 6.78 2.62 7.89
CA HIS A 86 6.94 1.51 6.96
C HIS A 86 8.03 0.55 7.42
N TRP A 87 8.17 -0.56 6.69
CA TRP A 87 9.18 -1.59 6.92
C TRP A 87 9.93 -1.89 5.63
N GLN A 88 11.20 -2.22 5.77
CA GLN A 88 12.08 -2.64 4.67
C GLN A 88 12.86 -3.91 5.02
N GLN A 89 13.48 -4.53 4.01
CA GLN A 89 14.37 -5.68 4.21
C GLN A 89 15.77 -5.19 4.63
N GLU A 90 16.44 -5.88 5.55
CA GLU A 90 17.78 -5.48 6.03
C GLU A 90 18.86 -5.50 4.94
N GLU A 91 18.65 -6.24 3.84
CA GLU A 91 19.66 -6.48 2.80
C GLU A 91 19.80 -5.33 1.77
N THR A 92 18.97 -4.28 1.79
CA THR A 92 19.01 -3.20 0.78
C THR A 92 19.93 -2.03 1.11
N LEU A 93 20.86 -2.17 2.06
CA LEU A 93 21.85 -1.13 2.38
C LEU A 93 22.98 -1.00 1.34
N GLU A 94 23.09 -1.91 0.37
CA GLU A 94 24.11 -1.84 -0.68
C GLU A 94 23.47 -1.64 -2.06
N SER A 95 23.72 -0.45 -2.61
CA SER A 95 23.38 0.04 -3.96
C SER A 95 21.93 0.50 -4.18
N GLU A 96 21.67 1.78 -3.94
CA GLU A 96 21.12 2.64 -4.99
C GLU A 96 21.83 4.01 -4.88
N GLU A 97 22.96 4.11 -5.57
CA GLU A 97 23.57 5.39 -5.91
C GLU A 97 22.51 6.25 -6.62
N GLU A 98 22.00 7.27 -5.94
CA GLU A 98 21.68 8.62 -6.44
C GLU A 98 21.21 8.76 -7.91
N HIS A 99 20.43 7.86 -8.50
CA HIS A 99 20.01 8.02 -9.89
C HIS A 99 18.57 7.54 -10.16
N SER A 100 17.70 8.55 -10.26
CA SER A 100 16.49 8.64 -11.09
C SER A 100 15.16 8.69 -10.33
N TYR A 101 14.61 9.91 -10.23
CA TYR A 101 13.23 10.36 -10.46
C TYR A 101 12.00 9.46 -10.13
N TRP A 102 12.13 8.35 -9.41
CA TRP A 102 11.09 7.36 -9.15
C TRP A 102 11.02 7.05 -7.66
N TRP A 103 10.28 7.88 -6.91
CA TRP A 103 10.08 7.81 -5.45
C TRP A 103 9.34 6.55 -4.93
N ARG A 104 9.20 5.46 -5.71
CA ARG A 104 8.38 4.31 -5.28
C ARG A 104 9.22 3.25 -4.60
N ALA A 105 8.78 2.84 -3.41
CA ALA A 105 9.40 1.75 -2.66
C ALA A 105 9.33 0.42 -3.43
N PRO A 106 10.31 -0.49 -3.22
CA PRO A 106 10.26 -1.85 -3.74
C PRO A 106 8.96 -2.58 -3.37
N SER A 107 8.52 -3.48 -4.25
CA SER A 107 7.26 -4.23 -4.10
C SER A 107 7.17 -5.00 -2.78
N ALA A 108 8.29 -5.56 -2.31
CA ALA A 108 8.36 -6.29 -1.04
C ALA A 108 8.09 -5.39 0.19
N GLU A 109 8.51 -4.13 0.15
CA GLU A 109 8.27 -3.16 1.23
C GLU A 109 6.80 -2.77 1.33
N VAL A 110 6.17 -2.57 0.18
CA VAL A 110 4.72 -2.33 0.09
C VAL A 110 3.95 -3.53 0.64
N GLU A 111 4.30 -4.75 0.22
CA GLU A 111 3.66 -5.98 0.67
C GLU A 111 3.82 -6.18 2.19
N MET A 112 5.04 -6.09 2.73
CA MET A 112 5.26 -6.27 4.18
C MET A 112 4.57 -5.18 5.01
N THR A 113 4.64 -3.92 4.57
CA THR A 113 4.01 -2.80 5.26
C THR A 113 2.48 -2.95 5.26
N ALA A 114 1.90 -3.46 4.17
CA ALA A 114 0.48 -3.78 4.09
C ALA A 114 0.08 -4.94 5.02
N TYR A 115 0.89 -5.98 5.17
CA TYR A 115 0.61 -7.04 6.16
C TYR A 115 0.65 -6.52 7.59
N VAL A 116 1.56 -5.60 7.94
CA VAL A 116 1.54 -4.97 9.28
C VAL A 116 0.25 -4.18 9.49
N LEU A 117 -0.20 -3.44 8.49
CA LEU A 117 -1.49 -2.73 8.56
C LEU A 117 -2.66 -3.71 8.77
N LEU A 118 -2.70 -4.82 8.05
CA LEU A 118 -3.71 -5.87 8.25
C LEU A 118 -3.62 -6.48 9.66
N ALA A 119 -2.43 -6.70 10.21
CA ALA A 119 -2.25 -7.23 11.56
C ALA A 119 -2.77 -6.29 12.66
N LEU A 120 -2.72 -4.97 12.45
CA LEU A 120 -3.33 -4.00 13.35
C LEU A 120 -4.86 -4.02 13.23
N LEU A 121 -5.36 -4.09 12.00
CA LEU A 121 -6.78 -3.83 11.73
C LEU A 121 -7.68 -5.07 11.76
N SER A 122 -7.18 -6.28 11.52
CA SER A 122 -8.01 -7.48 11.37
C SER A 122 -8.48 -8.10 12.70
N GLN A 123 -8.33 -7.38 13.81
CA GLN A 123 -8.92 -7.78 15.09
C GLN A 123 -10.44 -7.51 15.12
N PRO A 124 -11.22 -8.30 15.90
CA PRO A 124 -12.64 -8.04 16.10
C PRO A 124 -12.93 -6.65 16.69
N GLN A 125 -12.03 -6.17 17.55
CA GLN A 125 -12.07 -4.83 18.14
C GLN A 125 -10.69 -4.23 18.00
N VAL A 126 -10.59 -3.06 17.35
CA VAL A 126 -9.32 -2.36 17.15
C VAL A 126 -9.29 -1.15 18.09
N PRO A 127 -8.32 -1.06 19.01
CA PRO A 127 -8.21 0.06 19.92
C PRO A 127 -7.78 1.34 19.17
N ASP A 128 -8.20 2.50 19.68
CA ASP A 128 -7.87 3.80 19.08
C ASP A 128 -6.36 4.02 18.89
N SER A 129 -5.54 3.47 19.79
CA SER A 129 -4.07 3.52 19.66
C SER A 129 -3.58 2.82 18.38
N GLU A 130 -4.11 1.63 18.07
CA GLU A 130 -3.73 0.90 16.86
C GLU A 130 -4.31 1.56 15.59
N LEU A 131 -5.48 2.22 15.66
CA LEU A 131 -6.00 3.05 14.56
C LEU A 131 -5.11 4.27 14.29
N ASN A 132 -4.60 4.90 15.34
CA ASN A 132 -3.66 6.01 15.23
C ASN A 132 -2.34 5.55 14.59
N ASP A 133 -1.79 4.41 15.00
CA ASP A 133 -0.60 3.82 14.39
C ASP A 133 -0.86 3.42 12.93
N ALA A 134 -2.02 2.85 12.63
CA ALA A 134 -2.42 2.52 11.26
C ALA A 134 -2.46 3.75 10.34
N THR A 135 -2.78 4.93 10.88
CA THR A 135 -2.85 6.18 10.10
C THR A 135 -1.50 6.54 9.45
N SER A 136 -0.37 6.37 10.15
CA SER A 136 0.95 6.67 9.58
C SER A 136 1.37 5.67 8.51
N ILE A 137 0.94 4.41 8.64
CA ILE A 137 1.17 3.34 7.67
C ILE A 137 0.35 3.58 6.40
N VAL A 138 -0.93 3.90 6.54
CA VAL A 138 -1.83 4.23 5.43
C VAL A 138 -1.29 5.40 4.61
N ARG A 139 -0.83 6.46 5.28
CA ARG A 139 -0.21 7.61 4.61
C ARG A 139 1.00 7.22 3.79
N TRP A 140 1.81 6.28 4.29
CA TRP A 140 2.97 5.79 3.54
C TRP A 140 2.54 4.95 2.33
N LEU A 141 1.66 3.96 2.50
CA LEU A 141 1.16 3.11 1.41
C LEU A 141 0.51 3.93 0.30
N VAL A 142 -0.30 4.91 0.67
CA VAL A 142 -0.96 5.82 -0.27
C VAL A 142 0.05 6.61 -1.12
N LYS A 143 1.20 7.00 -0.56
CA LYS A 143 2.28 7.67 -1.31
C LYS A 143 2.97 6.73 -2.32
N GLN A 144 2.97 5.42 -2.08
CA GLN A 144 3.58 4.45 -2.99
C GLN A 144 2.69 4.09 -4.19
N ARG A 145 1.40 4.45 -4.16
CA ARG A 145 0.44 4.10 -5.20
C ARG A 145 0.78 4.74 -6.55
N ASN A 146 0.67 3.97 -7.61
CA ASN A 146 0.86 4.47 -8.97
C ASN A 146 -0.39 5.27 -9.44
N PRO A 147 -0.29 6.07 -10.53
CA PRO A 147 -1.40 6.89 -11.02
C PRO A 147 -2.61 6.10 -11.51
N TYR A 148 -2.46 4.78 -11.72
CA TYR A 148 -3.51 3.86 -12.14
C TYR A 148 -4.20 3.15 -10.97
N GLY A 149 -3.80 3.45 -9.73
CA GLY A 149 -4.41 2.88 -8.52
C GLY A 149 -3.79 1.57 -8.03
N GLY A 150 -2.76 1.06 -8.70
CA GLY A 150 -2.01 -0.14 -8.28
C GLY A 150 -0.65 0.19 -7.66
N PHE A 151 0.16 -0.84 -7.44
CA PHE A 151 1.53 -0.77 -6.94
C PHE A 151 2.52 -1.36 -7.97
N ALA A 152 3.70 -1.79 -7.54
CA ALA A 152 4.77 -2.21 -8.45
C ALA A 152 4.56 -3.62 -9.00
N SER A 153 3.84 -4.50 -8.28
CA SER A 153 3.51 -5.85 -8.74
C SER A 153 2.02 -6.17 -8.52
N THR A 154 1.63 -7.44 -8.72
CA THR A 154 0.26 -7.88 -8.45
C THR A 154 0.03 -8.18 -6.97
N GLN A 155 1.01 -8.82 -6.32
CA GLN A 155 0.88 -9.27 -4.92
C GLN A 155 0.81 -8.08 -3.96
N ASP A 156 1.74 -7.12 -4.10
CA ASP A 156 1.72 -5.90 -3.29
C ASP A 156 0.44 -5.10 -3.51
N THR A 157 -0.08 -5.08 -4.75
CA THR A 157 -1.33 -4.40 -5.08
C THR A 157 -2.51 -5.05 -4.37
N VAL A 158 -2.65 -6.37 -4.41
CA VAL A 158 -3.76 -7.07 -3.75
C VAL A 158 -3.74 -6.83 -2.24
N VAL A 159 -2.59 -7.06 -1.60
CA VAL A 159 -2.47 -6.96 -0.13
C VAL A 159 -2.62 -5.50 0.33
N ALA A 160 -2.00 -4.54 -0.37
CA ALA A 160 -2.13 -3.12 -0.02
C ALA A 160 -3.56 -2.60 -0.20
N LEU A 161 -4.24 -2.98 -1.28
CA LEU A 161 -5.64 -2.59 -1.48
C LEU A 161 -6.56 -3.20 -0.43
N GLN A 162 -6.35 -4.47 -0.06
CA GLN A 162 -7.07 -5.12 1.04
C GLN A 162 -6.88 -4.36 2.36
N ALA A 163 -5.62 -4.02 2.70
CA ALA A 163 -5.29 -3.30 3.92
C ALA A 163 -5.90 -1.88 3.95
N LEU A 164 -5.82 -1.14 2.84
CA LEU A 164 -6.39 0.19 2.71
C LEU A 164 -7.92 0.16 2.74
N ALA A 165 -8.55 -0.84 2.15
CA ALA A 165 -10.00 -1.02 2.20
C ALA A 165 -10.47 -1.31 3.62
N LEU A 166 -9.79 -2.21 4.33
CA LEU A 166 -10.09 -2.50 5.74
C LEU A 166 -9.92 -1.25 6.62
N TYR A 167 -8.88 -0.47 6.41
CA TYR A 167 -8.71 0.81 7.13
C TYR A 167 -9.86 1.78 6.85
N ALA A 168 -10.27 1.91 5.59
CA ALA A 168 -11.40 2.75 5.20
C ALA A 168 -12.70 2.29 5.87
N GLU A 169 -12.93 0.98 5.99
CA GLU A 169 -14.06 0.41 6.73
C GLU A 169 -13.98 0.74 8.23
N ARG A 170 -12.83 0.54 8.87
CA ARG A 170 -12.67 0.78 10.33
C ARG A 170 -12.75 2.25 10.73
N THR A 171 -12.44 3.16 9.81
CA THR A 171 -12.44 4.61 10.04
C THR A 171 -13.63 5.31 9.37
N HIS A 172 -14.57 4.54 8.81
CA HIS A 172 -15.73 5.11 8.15
C HIS A 172 -16.61 5.87 9.15
N VAL A 173 -16.92 7.11 8.83
CA VAL A 173 -17.86 7.95 9.59
C VAL A 173 -18.85 8.57 8.61
N ASP A 174 -20.13 8.46 8.93
CA ASP A 174 -21.23 8.97 8.10
C ASP A 174 -21.33 10.50 8.11
N GLY A 175 -21.80 11.09 7.01
CA GLY A 175 -22.21 12.49 6.95
C GLY A 175 -21.10 13.53 6.74
N HIS A 176 -19.93 13.12 6.23
CA HIS A 176 -18.81 14.03 5.98
C HIS A 176 -18.72 14.52 4.54
N GLN A 177 -18.43 15.81 4.41
CA GLN A 177 -18.26 16.53 3.15
C GLN A 177 -16.96 17.33 3.23
N SER A 178 -16.17 17.29 2.16
CA SER A 178 -14.95 18.08 2.04
C SER A 178 -14.85 18.70 0.66
N SER A 179 -14.24 19.88 0.61
CA SER A 179 -13.96 20.61 -0.63
C SER A 179 -12.46 20.82 -0.76
N VAL A 180 -11.93 20.62 -1.96
CA VAL A 180 -10.54 20.94 -2.31
C VAL A 180 -10.53 22.04 -3.35
N THR A 181 -9.92 23.16 -3.02
CA THR A 181 -9.70 24.28 -3.93
C THR A 181 -8.24 24.32 -4.33
N VAL A 182 -7.97 24.24 -5.63
CA VAL A 182 -6.63 24.32 -6.22
C VAL A 182 -6.53 25.60 -7.04
N THR A 183 -5.56 26.46 -6.71
CA THR A 183 -5.36 27.75 -7.38
C THR A 183 -3.91 27.94 -7.82
N SER A 184 -3.67 28.53 -8.99
CA SER A 184 -2.34 29.05 -9.37
C SER A 184 -2.14 30.51 -8.91
N GLU A 185 -0.94 31.04 -9.08
CA GLU A 185 -0.65 32.48 -8.91
C GLU A 185 -1.27 33.35 -10.01
N THR A 186 -1.75 32.72 -11.09
CA THR A 186 -2.37 33.36 -12.27
C THR A 186 -3.89 33.21 -12.22
N THR A 187 -4.48 32.48 -13.17
CA THR A 187 -5.93 32.37 -13.38
C THR A 187 -6.50 30.98 -13.13
N PHE A 188 -5.66 29.95 -12.92
CA PHE A 188 -6.16 28.61 -12.73
C PHE A 188 -6.88 28.51 -11.38
N HIS A 189 -8.13 28.04 -11.41
CA HIS A 189 -8.94 27.82 -10.24
C HIS A 189 -9.82 26.58 -10.45
N LYS A 190 -9.67 25.58 -9.57
CA LYS A 190 -10.49 24.37 -9.60
C LYS A 190 -10.96 23.99 -8.21
N ASP A 191 -12.27 23.82 -8.08
CA ASP A 191 -12.88 23.19 -6.92
C ASP A 191 -13.24 21.73 -7.20
N PHE A 192 -12.94 20.89 -6.23
CA PHE A 192 -13.39 19.50 -6.15
C PHE A 192 -14.30 19.36 -4.96
N HIS A 193 -15.46 18.75 -5.19
CA HIS A 193 -16.42 18.46 -4.14
C HIS A 193 -16.46 16.97 -3.84
N VAL A 194 -16.28 16.61 -2.56
CA VAL A 194 -16.30 15.21 -2.12
C VAL A 194 -17.32 15.03 -1.01
N ASP A 195 -18.36 14.26 -1.30
CA ASP A 195 -19.43 13.87 -0.39
C ASP A 195 -19.66 12.35 -0.45
N SER A 196 -20.61 11.83 0.34
CA SER A 196 -20.92 10.40 0.38
C SER A 196 -21.37 9.80 -0.96
N SER A 197 -21.92 10.60 -1.88
CA SER A 197 -22.39 10.14 -3.19
C SER A 197 -21.26 9.95 -4.21
N ASN A 198 -20.16 10.68 -4.06
CA ASN A 198 -19.05 10.68 -5.02
C ASN A 198 -17.68 10.33 -4.41
N GLN A 199 -17.63 9.91 -3.14
CA GLN A 199 -16.42 9.56 -2.38
C GLN A 199 -15.51 8.52 -3.04
N LEU A 200 -16.05 7.66 -3.91
CA LEU A 200 -15.30 6.63 -4.64
C LEU A 200 -14.95 7.03 -6.08
N LEU A 201 -15.44 8.19 -6.55
CA LEU A 201 -15.22 8.66 -7.91
C LEU A 201 -13.88 9.38 -8.01
N LEU A 202 -13.05 8.92 -8.96
CA LEU A 202 -11.81 9.59 -9.28
C LEU A 202 -12.09 10.90 -10.03
N GLN A 203 -11.73 12.02 -9.40
CA GLN A 203 -11.81 13.35 -10.01
C GLN A 203 -10.41 13.79 -10.44
N ARG A 204 -10.26 14.23 -11.70
CA ARG A 204 -8.99 14.66 -12.27
C ARG A 204 -9.15 16.00 -12.99
N GLN A 205 -8.11 16.83 -12.93
CA GLN A 205 -8.02 18.07 -13.67
C GLN A 205 -6.59 18.23 -14.20
N ALA A 206 -6.45 18.56 -15.48
CA ALA A 206 -5.15 18.93 -16.04
C ALA A 206 -4.75 20.32 -15.51
N LEU A 207 -3.49 20.44 -15.07
CA LEU A 207 -2.90 21.72 -14.70
C LEU A 207 -2.45 22.43 -15.97
N GLU A 208 -2.83 23.69 -16.13
CA GLU A 208 -2.61 24.45 -17.37
C GLU A 208 -1.17 24.98 -17.50
N GLU A 209 -0.53 25.29 -16.38
CA GLU A 209 0.82 25.87 -16.33
C GLU A 209 1.81 24.89 -15.69
N ILE A 210 2.74 24.36 -16.51
CA ILE A 210 3.81 23.47 -16.06
C ILE A 210 5.14 23.97 -16.66
N PRO A 211 6.14 24.37 -15.85
CA PRO A 211 6.14 24.42 -14.40
C PRO A 211 5.31 25.60 -13.85
N GLY A 212 4.61 25.38 -12.74
CA GLY A 212 3.79 26.40 -12.09
C GLY A 212 3.70 26.17 -10.57
N LYS A 213 3.39 27.22 -9.81
CA LYS A 213 3.13 27.14 -8.37
C LYS A 213 1.63 27.08 -8.13
N TYR A 214 1.22 26.08 -7.37
CA TYR A 214 -0.18 25.84 -7.03
C TYR A 214 -0.36 25.82 -5.51
N ARG A 215 -1.43 26.44 -5.04
CA ARG A 215 -1.90 26.37 -3.66
C ARG A 215 -3.10 25.43 -3.60
N VAL A 216 -3.11 24.59 -2.59
CA VAL A 216 -4.24 23.71 -2.29
C VAL A 216 -4.83 24.09 -0.94
N LEU A 217 -6.12 24.39 -0.93
CA LEU A 217 -6.91 24.59 0.28
C LEU A 217 -7.90 23.44 0.42
N ILE A 218 -7.86 22.74 1.55
CA ILE A 218 -8.79 21.66 1.87
C ILE A 218 -9.66 22.12 3.03
N THR A 219 -10.97 22.08 2.87
CA THR A 219 -11.95 22.39 3.91
C THR A 219 -12.91 21.22 4.09
N GLY A 220 -13.39 21.02 5.32
CA GLY A 220 -14.30 19.93 5.66
C GLY A 220 -13.72 18.98 6.71
N ASN A 221 -14.44 17.88 6.92
CA ASN A 221 -14.20 16.93 8.00
C ASN A 221 -13.86 15.52 7.52
N ARG A 222 -13.52 15.38 6.23
CA ARG A 222 -13.10 14.13 5.59
C ARG A 222 -11.63 14.16 5.18
N CYS A 223 -10.93 13.04 5.32
CA CYS A 223 -9.62 12.83 4.70
C CYS A 223 -9.75 12.74 3.17
N ILE A 224 -8.91 13.49 2.46
CA ILE A 224 -8.82 13.46 0.99
C ILE A 224 -7.41 13.05 0.57
N LEU A 225 -7.34 12.15 -0.40
CA LEU A 225 -6.10 11.83 -1.10
C LEU A 225 -5.96 12.69 -2.36
N LEU A 226 -5.01 13.63 -2.32
CA LEU A 226 -4.59 14.40 -3.48
C LEU A 226 -3.32 13.80 -4.08
N GLN A 227 -3.30 13.61 -5.40
CA GLN A 227 -2.14 13.11 -6.14
C GLN A 227 -1.88 13.96 -7.37
N VAL A 228 -0.62 14.34 -7.57
CA VAL A 228 -0.13 15.00 -8.79
C VAL A 228 0.64 13.97 -9.61
N SER A 229 0.45 13.95 -10.92
CA SER A 229 1.14 13.02 -11.83
C SER A 229 1.58 13.75 -13.09
N HIS A 230 2.78 13.43 -13.57
CA HIS A 230 3.37 13.98 -14.79
C HIS A 230 3.57 12.85 -15.80
N TYR A 231 3.28 13.13 -17.08
CA TYR A 231 3.46 12.17 -18.17
C TYR A 231 4.38 12.80 -19.21
N LEU A 232 5.52 12.16 -19.48
CA LEU A 232 6.36 12.51 -20.62
C LEU A 232 5.80 11.84 -21.87
N VAL A 233 5.33 12.63 -22.83
CA VAL A 233 4.94 12.14 -24.15
C VAL A 233 6.15 12.28 -25.06
N ASN A 234 6.82 11.16 -25.33
CA ASN A 234 7.84 11.14 -26.38
C ASN A 234 7.12 11.22 -27.73
N HIS A 235 7.26 12.35 -28.42
CA HIS A 235 6.91 12.42 -29.82
C HIS A 235 7.96 11.65 -30.61
N PRO A 236 7.58 10.61 -31.39
CA PRO A 236 8.52 10.01 -32.33
C PRO A 236 8.94 11.10 -33.31
N GLU A 237 10.24 11.40 -33.37
CA GLU A 237 10.79 12.37 -34.31
C GLU A 237 10.29 12.03 -35.71
N GLY A 238 9.71 13.05 -36.37
CA GLY A 238 9.10 12.91 -37.68
C GLY A 238 10.11 12.34 -38.66
N GLY A 239 9.90 11.09 -39.08
CA GLY A 239 10.62 10.50 -40.19
C GLY A 239 10.40 11.34 -41.43
N THR A 240 11.44 12.06 -41.84
CA THR A 240 11.55 12.72 -43.13
C THR A 240 11.30 11.67 -44.21
N ARG A 241 10.19 11.81 -44.97
CA ARG A 241 10.03 11.15 -46.26
C ARG A 241 11.10 11.70 -47.20
N GLN A 242 12.28 11.08 -47.21
CA GLN A 242 13.17 11.18 -48.37
C GLN A 242 12.75 10.12 -49.38
N GLY A 243 12.35 10.60 -50.55
CA GLY A 243 12.04 9.78 -51.70
C GLY A 243 13.27 8.98 -52.14
N GLY A 244 13.13 7.66 -52.16
CA GLY A 244 14.03 6.74 -52.82
C GLY A 244 13.30 6.12 -54.00
N ARG A 245 13.52 6.68 -55.19
CA ARG A 245 13.19 6.10 -56.49
C ARG A 245 14.24 5.04 -56.81
N SER A 246 13.83 3.80 -57.04
CA SER A 246 14.59 2.77 -57.78
C SER A 246 13.56 1.74 -58.23
N GLU A 247 12.97 1.93 -59.41
CA GLU A 247 13.38 1.26 -60.66
C GLU A 247 13.46 -0.26 -60.52
N GLY A 248 12.42 -0.92 -61.02
CA GLY A 248 12.47 -2.33 -61.35
C GLY A 248 13.08 -2.53 -62.73
N HIS A 249 13.88 -3.58 -62.87
CA HIS A 249 14.00 -4.31 -64.13
C HIS A 249 14.31 -5.79 -63.87
N ARG A 250 13.37 -6.61 -64.40
CA ARG A 250 13.44 -8.01 -64.85
C ARG A 250 13.98 -9.08 -63.91
#